data_AF-A0A3A6FVC1-F1
#
_entry.id   AF-A0A3A6FVC1-F1
#
_cell.length_a   1.000
_cell.length_b   1.000
_cell.length_c   1.000
_cell.angle_alpha   90.00
_cell.angle_beta   90.00
_cell.angle_gamma   90.00
#
_symmetry.space_group_name_H-M   'P 1'
#
loop_
_entity.id
_entity.type
_entity.pdbx_description
1 polymer ?
#
loop_
_entity_poly.entity_id
_entity_poly.type
_entity_poly.pdbx_seq_one_letter_code
_entity_poly.pdbx_strand_id
1 'polypeptide(L)'
;MYLFVEVIFHAGQRRNLPKTGYRPDAIFNKLGDYWGITFTELQVDKFDNPTLAIIKFTFQDCHYKEVCLGQKFSIMEGSHQVGEGKIISIVMNE
;
A
#
# COMPACT_ATOMS: atom_id res chain seq x y z
N MET A 1 6.09 11.04 -8.22
CA MET A 1 5.12 10.01 -8.63
C MET A 1 4.43 9.47 -7.39
N TYR A 2 3.16 9.10 -7.48
CA TYR A 2 2.39 8.49 -6.39
C TYR A 2 1.27 7.61 -6.95
N LEU A 3 0.76 6.72 -6.10
CA LEU A 3 -0.36 5.83 -6.40
C LEU A 3 -1.56 6.26 -5.55
N PHE A 4 -2.71 6.40 -6.19
CA PHE A 4 -3.98 6.47 -5.49
C PHE A 4 -4.49 5.05 -5.31
N VAL A 5 -4.75 4.65 -4.07
CA VAL A 5 -5.09 3.26 -3.73
C VAL A 5 -6.31 3.22 -2.82
N GLU A 6 -7.05 2.12 -2.90
CA GLU A 6 -7.95 1.70 -1.84
C GLU A 6 -7.26 0.60 -1.04
N VAL A 7 -7.29 0.69 0.28
CA VAL A 7 -6.67 -0.27 1.19
C VAL A 7 -7.63 -0.73 2.27
N ILE A 8 -7.45 -1.96 2.74
CA ILE A 8 -8.13 -2.54 3.88
C ILE A 8 -7.05 -3.04 4.84
N PHE A 9 -7.10 -2.60 6.10
CA PHE A 9 -6.27 -3.15 7.17
C PHE A 9 -7.08 -4.17 7.97
N HIS A 10 -6.52 -5.36 8.16
CA HIS A 10 -7.25 -6.46 8.78
C HIS A 10 -7.26 -6.35 10.31
N ALA A 11 -8.44 -6.55 10.93
CA ALA A 11 -8.51 -6.65 12.38
C ALA A 11 -7.72 -7.88 12.89
N GLY A 12 -7.17 -7.76 14.10
CA GLY A 12 -6.40 -8.82 14.73
C GLY A 12 -4.96 -8.99 14.21
N GLN A 13 -4.61 -8.42 13.05
CA GLN A 13 -3.23 -8.41 12.55
C GLN A 13 -2.41 -7.26 13.16
N ARG A 14 -3.09 -6.22 13.63
CA ARG A 14 -2.48 -5.06 14.30
C ARG A 14 -3.24 -4.71 15.56
N ARG A 15 -2.53 -4.11 16.53
CA ARG A 15 -3.14 -3.50 17.72
C ARG A 15 -3.70 -2.11 17.44
N ASN A 16 -3.04 -1.33 16.60
CA ASN A 16 -3.37 0.07 16.32
C ASN A 16 -3.56 0.30 14.81
N LEU A 17 -4.48 1.19 14.47
CA LEU A 17 -4.67 1.65 13.09
C LEU A 17 -3.42 2.42 12.62
N PRO A 18 -2.94 2.15 11.40
CA PRO A 18 -1.86 2.92 10.81
C PRO A 18 -2.28 4.37 10.56
N LYS A 19 -1.29 5.26 10.52
CA LYS A 19 -1.49 6.69 10.30
C LYS A 19 -0.65 7.16 9.11
N THR A 20 -0.92 8.39 8.67
CA THR A 20 -0.08 9.07 7.68
C THR A 20 1.40 9.00 8.09
N GLY A 21 2.28 8.67 7.14
CA GLY A 21 3.70 8.43 7.35
C GLY A 21 4.05 6.96 7.65
N TYR A 22 3.08 6.05 7.70
CA TYR A 22 3.32 4.61 7.85
C TYR A 22 4.11 4.04 6.65
N ARG A 23 5.10 3.18 6.93
CA ARG A 23 6.08 2.67 5.93
C ARG A 23 6.24 1.14 5.98
N PRO A 24 5.26 0.37 5.49
CA PRO A 24 5.39 -1.06 5.34
C PRO A 24 6.09 -1.45 4.03
N ASP A 25 6.25 -2.76 3.88
CA ASP A 25 6.46 -3.36 2.58
C ASP A 25 5.13 -3.73 1.91
N ALA A 26 5.14 -3.82 0.59
CA ALA A 26 4.03 -4.30 -0.19
C ALA A 26 4.49 -5.30 -1.25
N ILE A 27 3.67 -6.33 -1.47
CA ILE A 27 3.91 -7.36 -2.48
C ILE A 27 2.87 -7.17 -3.58
N PHE A 28 3.32 -6.72 -4.76
CA PHE A 28 2.47 -6.49 -5.92
C PHE A 28 2.47 -7.66 -6.90
N ASN A 29 3.54 -8.44 -6.91
CA ASN A 29 3.78 -9.49 -7.89
C ASN A 29 3.62 -10.89 -7.27
N LYS A 30 3.51 -11.91 -8.12
CA LYS A 30 3.41 -13.31 -7.68
C LYS A 30 4.75 -13.89 -7.21
N LEU A 31 5.86 -13.22 -7.53
CA LEU A 31 7.20 -13.64 -7.12
C LEU A 31 7.41 -13.43 -5.61
N GLY A 32 6.64 -12.53 -5.00
CA GLY A 32 6.69 -12.28 -3.56
C GLY A 32 7.70 -11.23 -3.17
N ASP A 33 8.11 -10.36 -4.10
CA ASP A 33 9.09 -9.32 -3.79
C ASP A 33 8.51 -8.26 -2.86
N TYR A 34 9.28 -7.91 -1.83
CA TYR A 34 8.91 -6.92 -0.84
C TYR A 34 9.36 -5.54 -1.32
N TRP A 35 8.40 -4.69 -1.66
CA TRP A 35 8.66 -3.33 -2.09
C TRP A 35 8.24 -2.36 -1.00
N GLY A 36 9.22 -1.63 -0.44
CA GLY A 36 8.94 -0.60 0.56
C GLY A 36 8.03 0.49 -0.01
N ILE A 37 6.91 0.75 0.68
CA ILE A 37 5.97 1.83 0.35
C ILE A 37 5.84 2.80 1.52
N THR A 38 5.46 4.04 1.23
CA THR A 38 5.14 5.07 2.23
C THR A 38 3.73 5.56 1.98
N PHE A 39 2.89 5.51 3.01
CA PHE A 39 1.59 6.16 3.03
C PHE A 39 1.76 7.66 3.27
N THR A 40 1.71 8.47 2.22
CA THR A 40 1.83 9.93 2.31
C THR A 40 0.54 10.58 2.76
N GLU A 41 -0.60 9.93 2.50
CA GLU A 41 -1.90 10.29 3.06
C GLU A 41 -2.67 9.03 3.43
N LEU A 42 -3.15 8.97 4.68
CA LEU A 42 -3.90 7.84 5.19
C LEU A 42 -4.85 8.27 6.31
N GLN A 43 -6.15 8.06 6.10
CA GLN A 43 -7.22 8.38 7.05
C GLN A 43 -8.06 7.14 7.35
N VAL A 44 -7.49 6.18 8.08
CA VAL A 44 -8.20 4.97 8.50
C VAL A 44 -8.84 5.22 9.86
N ASP A 45 -10.14 4.98 9.96
CA ASP A 45 -10.96 5.15 11.16
C ASP A 45 -11.30 3.81 11.85
N LYS A 46 -11.31 2.71 11.10
CA LYS A 46 -11.54 1.34 11.60
C LYS A 46 -10.87 0.28 10.73
N PHE A 47 -10.66 -0.90 11.31
CA PHE A 47 -10.20 -2.09 10.57
C PHE A 47 -11.32 -2.66 9.69
N ASP A 48 -10.94 -3.53 8.76
CA ASP A 48 -11.83 -4.26 7.83
C ASP A 48 -12.74 -3.34 6.99
N ASN A 49 -12.29 -2.09 6.77
CA ASN A 49 -13.02 -1.08 6.02
C ASN A 49 -12.17 -0.53 4.87
N PRO A 50 -12.68 -0.54 3.63
CA PRO A 50 -12.01 0.10 2.50
C PRO A 50 -11.78 1.58 2.76
N THR A 51 -10.54 2.02 2.60
CA THR A 51 -10.11 3.39 2.85
C THR A 51 -9.25 3.86 1.69
N LEU A 52 -9.51 5.07 1.19
CA LEU A 52 -8.69 5.70 0.17
C LEU A 52 -7.39 6.23 0.79
N ALA A 53 -6.28 6.04 0.09
CA ALA A 53 -4.97 6.48 0.52
C ALA A 53 -4.09 6.91 -0.65
N ILE A 54 -3.06 7.68 -0.34
CA ILE A 54 -1.97 7.99 -1.27
C ILE A 54 -0.72 7.29 -0.76
N ILE A 55 -0.13 6.48 -1.64
CA ILE A 55 1.14 5.83 -1.36
C ILE A 55 2.18 6.20 -2.41
N LYS A 56 3.45 6.06 -2.05
CA LYS A 56 4.57 6.09 -2.98
C LYS A 56 5.53 4.94 -2.70
N PHE A 57 6.28 4.50 -3.70
CA PHE A 57 7.45 3.67 -3.44
C PHE A 57 8.47 4.47 -2.63
N THR A 58 9.04 3.84 -1.60
CA THR A 58 9.91 4.54 -0.64
C THR A 58 11.31 4.78 -1.23
N PHE A 59 11.82 3.84 -2.03
CA PHE A 59 13.23 3.85 -2.48
C PHE A 59 13.40 3.81 -3.99
N GLN A 60 12.54 3.09 -4.71
CA GLN A 60 12.77 2.69 -6.11
C GLN A 60 11.63 3.16 -7.01
N ASP A 61 11.85 4.27 -7.71
CA ASP A 61 10.87 4.83 -8.65
C ASP A 61 10.69 3.95 -9.92
N CYS A 62 11.60 3.01 -10.19
CA CYS A 62 11.45 2.09 -11.31
C CYS A 62 10.18 1.23 -11.20
N HIS A 63 9.73 0.92 -9.97
CA HIS A 63 8.55 0.10 -9.72
C HIS A 63 7.25 0.72 -10.23
N TYR A 64 7.17 2.04 -10.44
CA TYR A 64 5.98 2.66 -11.05
C TYR A 64 5.72 2.15 -12.47
N LYS A 65 6.75 1.66 -13.17
CA LYS A 65 6.62 1.08 -14.52
C LYS A 65 6.15 -0.37 -14.50
N GLU A 66 6.18 -1.01 -13.33
CA GLU A 66 5.90 -2.43 -13.15
C GLU A 66 4.50 -2.71 -12.59
N VAL A 67 3.81 -1.66 -12.13
CA VAL A 67 2.45 -1.76 -11.60
C VAL A 67 1.39 -1.29 -12.58
N CYS A 68 0.19 -1.87 -12.46
CA CYS A 68 -0.94 -1.61 -13.36
C CYS A 68 -2.17 -1.12 -12.58
N LEU A 69 -3.03 -0.37 -13.27
CA LEU A 69 -4.35 0.01 -12.73
C LEU A 69 -5.16 -1.25 -12.37
N GLY A 70 -5.84 -1.19 -11.23
CA GLY A 70 -6.63 -2.29 -10.70
C GLY A 70 -5.82 -3.43 -10.06
N GLN A 71 -4.49 -3.37 -10.11
CA GLN A 71 -3.63 -4.39 -9.51
C GLN A 71 -3.81 -4.40 -7.99
N LYS A 72 -3.94 -5.61 -7.44
CA LYS A 72 -4.00 -5.85 -6.00
C LYS A 72 -2.59 -6.07 -5.44
N PHE A 73 -2.42 -5.74 -4.17
CA PHE A 73 -1.18 -5.98 -3.44
C PHE A 73 -1.46 -6.32 -1.98
N SER A 74 -0.56 -7.06 -1.36
CA SER A 74 -0.58 -7.32 0.09
C SER A 74 0.25 -6.27 0.82
N ILE A 75 -0.21 -5.84 1.99
CA ILE A 75 0.54 -4.94 2.88
C ILE A 75 1.17 -5.77 3.98
N MET A 76 2.49 -5.66 4.12
CA MET A 76 3.31 -6.56 4.95
C MET A 76 4.04 -5.79 6.05
N GLU A 77 4.01 -6.32 7.27
CA GLU A 77 4.91 -5.95 8.38
C GLU A 77 5.83 -7.14 8.68
N GLY A 78 7.04 -7.13 8.09
CA GLY A 78 7.86 -8.33 8.01
C GLY A 78 7.12 -9.44 7.26
N SER A 79 7.12 -10.67 7.76
CA SER A 79 6.43 -11.80 7.12
C SER A 79 4.91 -11.81 7.28
N HIS A 80 4.33 -10.86 8.03
CA HIS A 80 2.90 -10.87 8.37
C HIS A 80 2.12 -9.95 7.44
N GLN A 81 1.09 -10.50 6.80
CA GLN A 81 0.14 -9.70 6.03
C GLN A 81 -0.82 -8.98 6.97
N VAL A 82 -0.74 -7.66 7.01
CA VAL A 82 -1.56 -6.81 7.88
C VAL A 82 -2.72 -6.13 7.14
N GLY A 83 -2.75 -6.25 5.82
CA GLY A 83 -3.80 -5.70 4.98
C GLY A 83 -3.61 -6.02 3.52
N GLU A 84 -4.46 -5.42 2.71
CA GLU A 84 -4.41 -5.50 1.26
C GLU A 84 -4.78 -4.16 0.64
N GLY A 85 -4.44 -3.99 -0.63
CA GLY A 85 -4.80 -2.81 -1.38
C GLY A 85 -4.99 -3.07 -2.85
N LYS A 86 -5.55 -2.06 -3.52
CA LYS A 86 -5.80 -2.04 -4.96
C LYS A 86 -5.43 -0.68 -5.52
N ILE A 87 -4.69 -0.69 -6.63
CA ILE A 87 -4.35 0.53 -7.36
C ILE A 87 -5.57 1.07 -8.10
N ILE A 88 -5.95 2.31 -7.81
CA ILE A 88 -7.04 3.04 -8.48
C ILE A 88 -6.49 3.96 -9.56
N SER A 89 -5.37 4.64 -9.28
CA SER A 89 -4.72 5.56 -10.24
C SER A 89 -3.21 5.58 -10.03
N ILE A 90 -2.47 5.82 -11.13
CA ILE A 90 -1.01 5.98 -11.14
C ILE A 90 -0.73 7.39 -11.63
N VAL A 91 -0.11 8.23 -10.79
CA VAL A 91 0.26 9.59 -11.16
C VAL A 91 1.76 9.68 -11.34
N MET A 92 2.17 9.86 -12.59
CA MET A 92 3.55 10.08 -12.99
C MET A 92 3.76 11.58 -13.19
N ASN A 93 4.83 12.16 -12.61
CA ASN A 93 5.21 13.52 -12.97
C ASN A 93 5.96 13.39 -14.30
N GLU A 94 5.49 14.08 -15.34
CA GLU A 94 6.16 14.17 -16.64
C GLU A 94 7.53 14.88 -16.54
#